data_AF-A0A060CN29-F1
#
_entry.id   AF-A0A060CN29-F1
#
_cell.length_a   1.000
_cell.length_b   1.000
_cell.length_c   1.000
_cell.angle_alpha   90.00
_cell.angle_beta   90.00
_cell.angle_gamma   90.00
#
_symmetry.space_group_name_H-M   'P 1'
#
loop_
_entity.id
_entity.type
_entity.pdbx_description
1 polymer ?
#
loop_
_entity_poly.entity_id
_entity_poly.type
_entity_poly.pdbx_seq_one_letter_code
_entity_poly.pdbx_strand_id
1 'polypeptide(L)' 'MFDNKEKAERYNEIAEQWIEATTAVLWHEEIGAWLDYDLHNGVKRDYFYPTNISPLWTGCYN' A
#
# COMPACT_ATOMS: atom_id res chain seq x y z
N MET A 1 -2.67 22.18 20.35
CA MET A 1 -3.40 21.53 19.24
C MET A 1 -2.68 21.94 17.97
N PHE A 2 -2.21 21.00 17.16
CA PHE A 2 -1.50 21.34 15.91
C PHE A 2 -2.53 21.95 14.94
N ASP A 3 -2.36 23.23 14.58
CA ASP A 3 -3.35 24.01 13.81
C ASP A 3 -3.00 24.08 12.33
N ASN A 4 -2.58 22.95 11.73
CA ASN A 4 -2.30 22.87 10.30
C ASN A 4 -3.29 21.95 9.61
N LYS A 5 -4.54 22.43 9.49
CA LYS A 5 -5.66 21.70 8.90
C LYS A 5 -5.43 21.37 7.43
N GLU A 6 -4.85 22.29 6.67
CA GLU A 6 -4.53 22.09 5.25
C GLU A 6 -3.58 20.90 5.05
N LYS A 7 -2.50 20.81 5.85
CA LYS A 7 -1.61 19.65 5.77
C LYS A 7 -2.27 18.37 6.24
N ALA A 8 -3.09 18.44 7.29
CA ALA A 8 -3.81 17.26 7.78
C ALA A 8 -4.73 16.68 6.70
N GLU A 9 -5.51 17.52 6.02
CA GLU A 9 -6.38 17.12 4.91
C GLU A 9 -5.57 16.54 3.75
N ARG A 10 -4.52 17.23 3.31
CA ARG A 10 -3.62 16.74 2.25
C ARG A 10 -3.03 15.36 2.55
N TYR A 11 -2.56 15.12 3.78
CA TYR A 11 -1.97 13.83 4.11
C TYR A 11 -3.01 12.71 4.28
N ASN A 12 -4.24 13.05 4.65
CA ASN A 12 -5.36 12.10 4.62
C ASN A 12 -5.68 11.67 3.18
N GLU A 13 -5.79 12.61 2.25
CA GLU A 13 -6.02 12.30 0.83
C GLU A 13 -4.91 11.39 0.25
N ILE A 14 -3.64 11.66 0.61
CA ILE A 14 -2.52 10.81 0.20
C ILE A 14 -2.65 9.41 0.80
N ALA A 15 -3.04 9.30 2.07
CA ALA A 15 -3.23 8.01 2.73
C ALA A 15 -4.33 7.18 2.06
N GLU A 16 -5.47 7.81 1.73
CA GLU A 16 -6.56 7.16 0.99
C GLU A 16 -6.10 6.63 -0.37
N GLN A 17 -5.39 7.45 -1.14
CA GLN A 17 -4.81 7.03 -2.43
C GLN A 17 -3.83 5.86 -2.28
N TRP A 18 -3.04 5.84 -1.21
CA TRP A 18 -2.09 4.76 -0.95
C TRP A 18 -2.76 3.46 -0.57
N ILE A 19 -3.85 3.51 0.21
CA ILE A 19 -4.65 2.32 0.56
C ILE A 19 -5.23 1.69 -0.72
N GLU A 20 -5.83 2.50 -1.60
CA GLU A 20 -6.38 2.03 -2.87
C GLU A 20 -5.29 1.43 -3.77
N ALA A 21 -4.16 2.13 -3.94
CA ALA A 21 -3.06 1.66 -4.78
C ALA A 21 -2.40 0.38 -4.24
N THR A 22 -2.23 0.28 -2.92
CA THR A 22 -1.66 -0.92 -2.26
C THR A 22 -2.52 -2.15 -2.55
N THR A 23 -3.85 -1.99 -2.43
CA THR A 23 -4.81 -3.05 -2.72
C THR A 23 -4.83 -3.38 -4.22
N ALA A 24 -4.88 -2.39 -5.10
CA ALA A 24 -4.97 -2.63 -6.54
C ALA A 24 -3.70 -3.22 -7.16
N VAL A 25 -2.52 -2.77 -6.71
CA VAL A 25 -1.23 -3.08 -7.36
C VAL A 25 -0.50 -4.21 -6.67
N LEU A 26 -0.45 -4.21 -5.33
CA LEU A 26 0.43 -5.10 -4.57
C LEU A 26 -0.30 -6.35 -4.07
N TRP A 27 -1.61 -6.29 -3.78
CA TRP A 27 -2.36 -7.47 -3.30
C TRP A 27 -2.39 -8.60 -4.33
N HIS A 28 -2.01 -9.80 -3.91
CA HIS A 28 -2.05 -11.01 -4.72
C HIS A 28 -3.05 -12.01 -4.11
N GLU A 29 -4.23 -12.13 -4.71
CA GLU A 29 -5.35 -12.94 -4.19
C GLU A 29 -4.96 -14.41 -3.94
N GLU A 30 -4.27 -15.05 -4.90
CA GLU A 30 -3.93 -16.47 -4.78
C GLU A 30 -2.90 -16.77 -3.67
N ILE A 31 -2.05 -15.80 -3.33
CA ILE A 31 -1.01 -15.94 -2.30
C ILE A 31 -1.52 -15.42 -0.95
N GLY A 32 -2.48 -14.49 -0.96
CA GLY A 32 -3.01 -13.86 0.24
C GLY A 32 -2.03 -12.87 0.89
N ALA A 33 -1.16 -12.24 0.11
CA ALA A 33 -0.18 -11.27 0.59
C ALA A 33 0.09 -10.15 -0.42
N TRP A 34 0.72 -9.06 0.03
CA TRP A 34 1.14 -7.97 -0.85
C TRP A 34 2.51 -8.25 -1.43
N LEU A 35 2.64 -8.38 -2.73
CA LEU A 35 3.90 -8.65 -3.42
C LEU A 35 4.43 -7.40 -4.11
N ASP A 36 5.76 -7.28 -4.18
CA ASP A 36 6.40 -6.19 -4.92
C ASP A 36 6.00 -6.24 -6.40
N TYR A 37 5.80 -5.07 -7.02
CA TYR A 37 5.44 -4.97 -8.43
C TYR A 37 6.63 -4.51 -9.27
N ASP A 38 6.95 -5.28 -10.30
CA ASP A 38 7.97 -4.94 -11.29
C ASP A 38 7.35 -4.09 -12.41
N LEU A 39 7.63 -2.79 -12.41
CA LEU A 39 7.13 -1.86 -13.43
C LEU A 39 7.71 -2.10 -14.83
N HIS A 40 8.91 -2.69 -14.95
CA HIS A 40 9.53 -2.93 -16.25
C HIS A 40 8.86 -4.09 -16.96
N ASN A 41 8.56 -5.15 -16.20
CA ASN A 41 7.98 -6.38 -16.73
C ASN A 41 6.45 -6.42 -16.58
N GLY A 42 5.85 -5.52 -15.79
CA GLY A 42 4.41 -5.46 -15.54
C GLY A 42 3.88 -6.63 -14.72
N VAL A 43 4.73 -7.25 -13.89
CA VAL A 43 4.39 -8.47 -13.13
C VAL A 43 4.67 -8.30 -11.64
N LYS A 44 3.92 -9.02 -10.81
CA LYS A 44 4.24 -9.17 -9.39
C LYS A 44 5.43 -10.12 -9.21
N ARG A 45 6.28 -9.82 -8.24
CA ARG A 45 7.43 -10.65 -7.88
C ARG A 45 6.99 -11.72 -6.91
N ASP A 46 7.05 -12.98 -7.32
CA ASP A 46 6.52 -14.11 -6.58
C ASP A 46 7.51 -14.67 -5.54
N TYR A 47 8.06 -13.78 -4.71
CA TYR A 47 8.99 -14.11 -3.64
C TYR A 47 8.51 -13.50 -2.32
N PHE A 48 8.58 -14.29 -1.26
CA PHE A 48 8.26 -13.81 0.07
C PHE A 48 9.39 -12.99 0.68
N TYR A 49 9.03 -11.83 1.21
CA TYR A 49 9.83 -10.91 2.02
C TYR A 49 9.00 -10.45 3.23
N PRO A 50 9.61 -10.13 4.38
CA PRO A 50 8.89 -9.60 5.53
C PRO A 50 8.07 -8.33 5.22
N THR A 51 8.42 -7.59 4.17
CA THR A 51 7.67 -6.41 3.71
C THR A 51 6.30 -6.76 3.15
N ASN A 52 6.05 -8.00 2.75
CA ASN A 52 4.75 -8.43 2.21
C ASN A 52 3.63 -8.40 3.23
N ILE A 53 3.93 -8.20 4.52
CA ILE A 53 2.93 -8.04 5.59
C ILE A 53 2.95 -6.63 6.21
N SER A 54 3.80 -5.72 5.70
CA SER A 54 3.86 -4.33 6.17
C SER A 54 2.50 -3.62 6.16
N PRO A 55 1.61 -3.85 5.17
CA PRO A 55 0.28 -3.24 5.19
C PRO A 55 -0.53 -3.55 6.44
N LEU A 56 -0.38 -4.74 7.05
CA LEU A 56 -1.05 -5.07 8.31
C LEU A 56 -0.59 -4.19 9.47
N TRP A 57 0.70 -3.86 9.52
CA TRP A 57 1.26 -3.00 10.56
C TRP A 57 0.87 -1.53 10.33
N THR A 58 0.86 -1.07 9.08
CA THR A 58 0.54 0.33 8.75
C THR A 58 -0.97 0.62 8.68
N GLY A 59 -1.81 -0.41 8.58
CA GLY A 59 -3.23 -0.26 8.25
C GLY A 59 -3.47 0.19 6.80
N CYS A 60 -2.48 0.03 5.91
CA CYS A 60 -2.55 0.49 4.52
C CYS A 60 -3.16 -0.56 3.59
N TYR A 61 -4.38 -1.01 3.90
CA TYR A 61 -5.10 -2.00 3.12
C TYR A 61 -6.61 -1.82 3.24
N ASN A 62 -7.36 -2.37 2.28
CA ASN A 62 -8.83 -2.47 2.28
C ASN A 62 -9.29 -3.92 2.19
#